data_AF-A0AAV7A7K6-F1
#
_entry.id   AF-A0AAV7A7K6-F1
#
_cell.length_a   1.000
_cell.length_b   1.000
_cell.length_c   1.000
_cell.angle_alpha   90.00
_cell.angle_beta   90.00
_cell.angle_gamma   90.00
#
_symmetry.space_group_name_H-M   'P 1'
#
loop_
_entity.id
_entity.type
_entity.pdbx_description
1 polymer ?
#
loop_
_entity_poly.entity_id
_entity_poly.type
_entity_poly.pdbx_seq_one_letter_code
_entity_poly.pdbx_strand_id
1 'polypeptide(L)'
;MGPLVSDTDPIKLNKINENDLAELLEQIGCSKYLSIFQEQDVNLRIFLTLTETDLREVGITLFGPKRKMTSAIARWHSSARPPGDALEQAYADRLEAEMQELAIQLHKKCEETETLKGQVDQERELRAVAEGCLMEQETKSRALRCQIEATSKLATDVQRALAQLRSCQEELSLRMGKANTARARTPVCRPAGPQGSNVAPLKSYNMQELSMSLEESAVVLEKAMRALQENLEKMRTPDKGRHKWPDP
;
A
#
# COMPACT_ATOMS: atom_id res chain seq x y z
N MET A 1 97.55 -24.67 14.96
CA MET A 1 97.21 -24.24 16.33
C MET A 1 95.70 -24.13 16.43
N GLY A 2 95.04 -25.20 16.86
CA GLY A 2 93.78 -25.08 17.62
C GLY A 2 94.00 -25.81 18.95
N PRO A 3 93.02 -25.92 19.86
CA PRO A 3 91.78 -25.16 20.06
C PRO A 3 91.73 -24.56 21.50
N LEU A 4 90.64 -23.88 21.89
CA LEU A 4 89.86 -24.21 23.10
C LEU A 4 88.70 -23.21 23.31
N VAL A 5 87.50 -23.80 23.37
CA VAL A 5 86.19 -23.21 23.69
C VAL A 5 85.97 -23.26 25.21
N SER A 6 85.29 -22.26 25.76
CA SER A 6 84.39 -22.29 26.93
C SER A 6 83.90 -20.84 27.10
N ASP A 7 82.78 -20.40 26.53
CA ASP A 7 81.37 -20.73 26.79
C ASP A 7 80.87 -20.38 28.20
N THR A 8 79.70 -19.72 28.25
CA THR A 8 78.86 -19.29 29.40
C THR A 8 79.44 -18.19 30.32
N ASP A 9 78.80 -17.03 30.56
CA ASP A 9 77.39 -16.82 30.90
C ASP A 9 76.75 -15.57 30.25
N PRO A 10 75.71 -15.71 29.42
CA PRO A 10 74.69 -14.68 29.24
C PRO A 10 73.59 -14.91 30.28
N ILE A 11 72.84 -13.84 30.61
CA ILE A 11 71.56 -13.90 31.35
C ILE A 11 71.69 -13.77 32.89
N LYS A 12 71.86 -12.53 33.38
CA LYS A 12 71.07 -12.07 34.54
C LYS A 12 69.67 -11.74 34.04
N LEU A 13 68.87 -12.78 33.75
CA LEU A 13 67.43 -12.60 33.56
C LEU A 13 66.93 -12.02 34.88
N ASN A 14 66.16 -10.95 34.81
CA ASN A 14 65.36 -10.41 35.90
C ASN A 14 64.95 -11.53 36.85
N LYS A 15 65.52 -11.50 38.06
CA LYS A 15 64.82 -12.04 39.22
C LYS A 15 63.55 -11.18 39.29
N ILE A 16 62.46 -11.68 38.72
CA ILE A 16 61.13 -11.11 38.92
C ILE A 16 60.88 -11.37 40.40
N ASN A 17 61.12 -10.32 41.19
CA ASN A 17 61.25 -10.45 42.62
C ASN A 17 59.87 -10.76 43.20
N GLU A 18 59.81 -11.73 44.11
CA GLU A 18 58.63 -12.01 44.95
C GLU A 18 58.09 -10.75 45.65
N ASN A 19 58.94 -9.72 45.76
CA ASN A 19 58.62 -8.37 46.25
C ASN A 19 57.47 -7.70 45.51
N ASP A 20 57.30 -7.90 44.19
CA ASP A 20 56.26 -7.19 43.42
C ASP A 20 54.84 -7.66 43.78
N LEU A 21 54.68 -8.95 44.12
CA LEU A 21 53.42 -9.49 44.64
C LEU A 21 53.18 -9.04 46.08
N ALA A 22 54.24 -9.02 46.90
CA ALA A 22 54.17 -8.57 48.29
C ALA A 22 53.69 -7.12 48.39
N GLU A 23 54.27 -6.22 47.59
CA GLU A 23 53.90 -4.80 47.52
C GLU A 23 52.45 -4.61 47.04
N LEU A 24 52.03 -5.36 46.00
CA LEU A 24 50.65 -5.31 45.52
C LEU A 24 49.66 -5.74 46.59
N LEU A 25 49.95 -6.83 47.30
CA LEU A 25 49.10 -7.34 48.39
C LEU A 25 49.07 -6.38 49.57
N GLU A 26 50.18 -5.73 49.90
CA GLU A 26 50.24 -4.70 50.94
C GLU A 26 49.36 -3.49 50.57
N GLN A 27 49.46 -2.99 49.34
CA GLN A 27 48.69 -1.84 48.85
C GLN A 27 47.17 -2.06 48.95
N ILE A 28 46.69 -3.30 48.73
CA ILE A 28 45.26 -3.64 48.84
C ILE A 28 44.85 -4.08 50.26
N GLY A 29 45.78 -4.08 51.22
CA GLY A 29 45.57 -4.49 52.61
C GLY A 29 45.32 -6.00 52.75
N CYS A 30 46.01 -6.80 51.95
CA CYS A 30 45.94 -8.27 51.91
C CYS A 30 47.31 -8.94 52.09
N SER A 31 48.33 -8.23 52.61
CA SER A 31 49.69 -8.74 52.83
C SER A 31 49.74 -10.05 53.64
N LYS A 32 48.82 -10.25 54.58
CA LYS A 32 48.70 -11.50 55.37
C LYS A 32 48.44 -12.77 54.55
N TYR A 33 48.03 -12.64 53.29
CA TYR A 33 47.79 -13.77 52.39
C TYR A 33 49.00 -14.12 51.52
N LEU A 34 50.08 -13.35 51.59
CA LEU A 34 51.29 -13.54 50.77
C LEU A 34 51.88 -14.95 50.95
N SER A 35 51.95 -15.45 52.20
CA SER A 35 52.48 -16.79 52.49
C SER A 35 51.71 -17.91 51.80
N ILE A 36 50.38 -17.76 51.65
CA ILE A 36 49.54 -18.75 50.95
C ILE A 36 49.91 -18.81 49.47
N PHE A 37 50.17 -17.66 48.85
CA PHE A 37 50.61 -17.60 47.46
C PHE A 37 52.04 -18.13 47.27
N GLN A 38 52.94 -17.88 48.23
CA GLN A 38 54.30 -18.42 48.21
C GLN A 38 54.34 -19.93 48.37
N GLU A 39 53.53 -20.51 49.26
CA GLU A 39 53.41 -21.96 49.45
C GLU A 39 52.91 -22.69 48.19
N GLN A 40 52.19 -21.98 47.31
CA GLN A 40 51.64 -22.51 46.06
C GLN A 40 52.44 -22.06 44.82
N ASP A 41 53.65 -21.52 45.00
CA ASP A 41 54.52 -20.99 43.94
C ASP A 41 53.84 -19.94 43.01
N VAL A 42 52.88 -19.19 43.54
CA VAL A 42 52.16 -18.13 42.82
C VAL A 42 52.96 -16.83 42.87
N ASN A 43 53.60 -16.49 41.75
CA ASN A 43 54.22 -15.18 41.53
C ASN A 43 53.20 -14.13 41.03
N LEU A 44 53.61 -12.86 40.93
CA LEU A 44 52.75 -11.76 40.49
C LEU A 44 52.07 -12.03 39.13
N ARG A 45 52.80 -12.61 38.17
CA ARG A 45 52.28 -12.91 36.84
C ARG A 45 51.15 -13.94 36.92
N ILE A 46 51.32 -15.00 37.70
CA ILE A 46 50.28 -16.01 37.91
C ILE A 46 49.10 -15.39 38.68
N PHE A 47 49.36 -14.62 39.73
CA PHE A 47 48.33 -13.92 40.50
C PHE A 47 47.39 -13.07 39.62
N LEU A 48 47.95 -12.33 38.65
CA LEU A 48 47.19 -11.49 37.73
C LEU A 48 46.32 -12.26 36.74
N THR A 49 46.48 -13.58 36.64
CA THR A 49 45.63 -14.45 35.81
C THR A 49 44.54 -15.16 36.61
N LEU A 50 44.60 -15.12 37.94
CA LEU A 50 43.66 -15.82 38.79
C LEU A 50 42.26 -15.20 38.71
N THR A 51 41.27 -16.07 38.52
CA THR A 51 39.86 -15.72 38.61
C THR A 51 39.36 -15.81 40.05
N GLU A 52 38.12 -15.38 40.29
CA GLU A 52 37.51 -15.50 41.61
C GLU A 52 37.44 -16.96 42.10
N THR A 53 37.27 -17.93 41.19
CA THR A 53 37.27 -19.36 41.52
C THR A 53 38.66 -19.83 41.90
N ASP A 54 39.70 -19.42 41.18
CA ASP A 54 41.07 -19.85 41.45
C ASP A 54 41.54 -19.31 42.81
N LEU A 55 41.19 -18.06 43.16
CA LEU A 55 41.48 -17.50 44.48
C LEU A 55 40.83 -18.30 45.62
N ARG A 56 39.65 -18.88 45.39
CA ARG A 56 38.98 -19.75 46.36
C ARG A 56 39.74 -21.06 46.54
N GLU A 57 40.20 -21.64 45.44
CA GLU A 57 40.97 -22.91 45.42
C GLU A 57 42.35 -22.75 46.07
N VAL A 58 42.99 -21.59 45.88
CA VAL A 58 44.25 -21.22 46.56
C VAL A 58 44.06 -21.04 48.08
N GLY A 59 42.82 -20.85 48.56
CA GLY A 59 42.51 -20.75 49.99
C GLY A 59 41.99 -19.39 50.45
N ILE A 60 41.71 -18.46 49.53
CA ILE A 60 41.09 -17.16 49.84
C ILE A 60 39.56 -17.30 49.87
N THR A 61 39.05 -17.77 51.01
CA THR A 61 37.61 -18.05 51.19
C THR A 61 36.78 -16.83 51.59
N LEU A 62 37.41 -15.82 52.19
CA LEU A 62 36.72 -14.61 52.65
C LEU A 62 36.36 -13.68 51.47
N PHE A 63 35.09 -13.24 51.45
CA PHE A 63 34.57 -12.37 50.40
C PHE A 63 35.35 -11.05 50.25
N GLY A 64 35.72 -10.40 51.36
CA GLY A 64 36.39 -9.10 51.35
C GLY A 64 37.76 -9.13 50.64
N PRO A 65 38.72 -9.95 51.11
CA PRO A 65 40.02 -10.14 50.45
C PRO A 65 39.88 -10.60 49.00
N LYS A 66 39.00 -11.57 48.72
CA LYS A 66 38.76 -12.07 47.35
C LYS A 66 38.30 -10.95 46.41
N ARG A 67 37.31 -10.14 46.82
CA ARG A 67 36.83 -8.99 46.04
C ARG A 67 37.93 -7.96 45.80
N LYS A 68 38.76 -7.67 46.82
CA LYS A 68 39.90 -6.75 46.70
C LYS A 68 40.92 -7.24 45.68
N MET A 69 41.28 -8.52 45.72
CA MET A 69 42.21 -9.15 44.79
C MET A 69 41.66 -9.17 43.35
N THR A 70 40.44 -9.64 43.13
CA THR A 70 39.81 -9.64 41.79
C THR A 70 39.68 -8.22 41.23
N SER A 71 39.36 -7.23 42.08
CA SER A 71 39.29 -5.82 41.65
C SER A 71 40.67 -5.26 41.31
N ALA A 72 41.72 -5.65 42.04
CA ALA A 72 43.10 -5.26 41.75
C ALA A 72 43.58 -5.85 40.42
N ILE A 73 43.26 -7.11 40.14
CA ILE A 73 43.56 -7.79 38.87
C ILE A 73 42.86 -7.09 37.71
N ALA A 74 41.55 -6.84 37.82
CA ALA A 74 40.78 -6.13 36.78
C ALA A 74 41.32 -4.71 36.53
N ARG A 75 41.65 -3.97 37.60
CA ARG A 75 42.26 -2.64 37.50
C ARG A 75 43.63 -2.72 36.80
N TRP A 76 44.46 -3.68 37.17
CA TRP A 76 45.76 -3.88 36.53
C TRP A 76 45.59 -4.11 35.03
N HIS A 77 44.68 -4.99 34.60
CA HIS A 77 44.40 -5.21 33.17
C HIS A 77 43.81 -3.98 32.46
N SER A 78 43.00 -3.16 33.15
CA SER A 78 42.48 -1.91 32.57
C SER A 78 43.55 -0.84 32.37
N SER A 79 44.54 -0.79 33.28
CA SER A 79 45.67 0.15 33.23
C SER A 79 46.84 -0.37 32.39
N ALA A 80 46.96 -1.69 32.26
CA ALA A 80 47.94 -2.42 31.46
C ALA A 80 47.35 -2.85 30.10
N ARG A 81 46.36 -2.11 29.58
CA ARG A 81 46.03 -2.19 28.16
C ARG A 81 47.38 -2.16 27.43
N PRO A 82 47.70 -3.18 26.60
CA PRO A 82 48.95 -3.16 25.87
C PRO A 82 49.04 -1.77 25.22
N PRO A 83 50.19 -1.07 25.28
CA PRO A 83 50.42 -0.01 24.33
C PRO A 83 50.37 -0.70 22.97
N GLY A 84 49.17 -0.79 22.39
CA GLY A 84 49.02 -0.98 20.96
C GLY A 84 49.84 0.13 20.34
N ASP A 85 50.60 -0.20 19.30
CA ASP A 85 51.42 0.80 18.62
C ASP A 85 50.52 2.02 18.35
N ALA A 86 51.03 3.25 18.55
CA ALA A 86 50.21 4.45 18.40
C ALA A 86 49.53 4.51 17.01
N LEU A 87 50.16 3.85 16.03
CA LEU A 87 49.63 3.60 14.69
C LEU A 87 48.42 2.65 14.67
N GLU A 88 48.41 1.57 15.45
CA GLU A 88 47.29 0.62 15.54
C GLU A 88 46.05 1.29 16.13
N GLN A 89 46.22 2.12 17.17
CA GLN A 89 45.11 2.87 17.76
C GLN A 89 44.55 3.90 16.77
N ALA A 90 45.40 4.67 16.08
CA ALA A 90 44.96 5.63 15.08
C ALA A 90 44.22 4.96 13.90
N TYR A 91 44.62 3.75 13.53
CA TYR A 91 43.92 2.96 12.52
C TYR A 91 42.55 2.49 13.00
N ALA A 92 42.46 1.99 14.23
CA ALA A 92 41.19 1.58 14.84
C ALA A 92 40.21 2.75 14.94
N ASP A 93 40.68 3.93 15.38
CA ASP A 93 39.87 5.14 15.49
C ASP A 93 39.34 5.61 14.13
N ARG A 94 40.18 5.56 13.08
CA ARG A 94 39.75 5.91 11.72
C ARG A 94 38.66 4.97 11.22
N LEU A 95 38.85 3.66 11.42
CA LEU A 95 37.87 2.67 11.01
C LEU A 95 36.55 2.83 11.79
N GLU A 96 36.63 3.13 13.08
CA GLU A 96 35.44 3.41 13.90
C GLU A 96 34.69 4.65 13.39
N ALA A 97 35.40 5.74 13.07
CA ALA A 97 34.79 6.94 12.51
C ALA A 97 34.13 6.67 11.13
N GLU A 98 34.78 5.91 10.26
CA GLU A 98 34.21 5.48 8.97
C GLU A 98 32.93 4.64 9.17
N MET A 99 32.94 3.73 10.14
CA MET A 99 31.78 2.89 10.46
C MET A 99 30.61 3.73 11.01
N GLN A 100 30.89 4.68 11.89
CA GLN A 100 29.87 5.59 12.44
C GLN A 100 29.26 6.48 11.35
N GLU A 101 30.07 7.02 10.45
CA GLU A 101 29.59 7.82 9.31
C GLU A 101 28.67 6.99 8.40
N LEU A 102 29.08 5.76 8.05
CA LEU A 102 28.24 4.87 7.25
C LEU A 102 26.92 4.51 7.96
N ALA A 103 26.94 4.33 9.28
CA ALA A 103 25.73 4.06 10.07
C ALA A 103 24.75 5.25 10.03
N ILE A 104 25.26 6.49 10.14
CA ILE A 104 24.45 7.71 10.04
C ILE A 104 23.83 7.82 8.64
N GLN A 105 24.62 7.57 7.59
CA GLN A 105 24.12 7.62 6.21
C GLN A 105 23.03 6.58 5.95
N LEU A 106 23.22 5.35 6.45
CA LEU A 106 22.21 4.30 6.36
C LEU A 106 20.92 4.72 7.06
N HIS A 107 21.01 5.22 8.28
CA HIS A 107 19.84 5.66 9.05
C HIS A 107 19.07 6.76 8.31
N LYS A 108 19.78 7.80 7.83
CA LYS A 108 19.18 8.88 7.03
C LYS A 108 18.49 8.35 5.78
N LYS A 109 19.09 7.38 5.08
CA LYS A 109 18.49 6.76 3.88
C LYS A 109 17.27 5.90 4.21
N CYS A 110 17.26 5.21 5.34
CA CYS A 110 16.09 4.49 5.82
C CYS A 110 14.94 5.45 6.12
N GLU A 111 15.18 6.56 6.84
CA GLU A 111 14.18 7.58 7.13
C GLU A 111 13.62 8.22 5.84
N GLU A 112 14.49 8.59 4.90
CA GLU A 112 14.08 9.09 3.57
C GLU A 112 13.21 8.06 2.82
N THR A 113 13.53 6.77 2.93
CA THR A 113 12.76 5.72 2.26
C THR A 113 11.40 5.49 2.92
N GLU A 114 11.33 5.52 4.26
CA GLU A 114 10.07 5.37 5.00
C GLU A 114 9.12 6.54 4.74
N THR A 115 9.65 7.77 4.70
CA THR A 115 8.85 8.97 4.36
C THR A 115 8.30 8.92 2.94
N LEU A 116 9.14 8.59 1.95
CA LEU A 116 8.70 8.42 0.55
C LEU A 116 7.69 7.29 0.40
N LYS A 117 7.88 6.17 1.10
CA LYS A 117 6.93 5.06 1.10
C LYS A 117 5.57 5.51 1.64
N GLY A 118 5.55 6.24 2.75
CA GLY A 118 4.33 6.83 3.29
C GLY A 118 3.62 7.76 2.31
N GLN A 119 4.37 8.59 1.58
CA GLN A 119 3.81 9.45 0.53
C GLN A 119 3.20 8.65 -0.63
N VAL A 120 3.88 7.60 -1.10
CA VAL A 120 3.36 6.73 -2.17
C VAL A 120 2.09 6.01 -1.74
N ASP A 121 2.04 5.52 -0.50
CA ASP A 121 0.84 4.85 0.03
C ASP A 121 -0.33 5.83 0.16
N GLN A 122 -0.09 7.04 0.67
CA GLN A 122 -1.11 8.11 0.70
C GLN A 122 -1.63 8.45 -0.71
N GLU A 123 -0.75 8.60 -1.69
CA GLU A 123 -1.12 8.86 -3.09
C GLU A 123 -1.94 7.73 -3.71
N ARG A 124 -1.68 6.47 -3.33
CA ARG A 124 -2.48 5.32 -3.78
C ARG A 124 -3.89 5.38 -3.21
N GLU A 125 -4.04 5.71 -1.93
CA GLU A 125 -5.35 5.86 -1.30
C GLU A 125 -6.15 7.01 -1.94
N LEU A 126 -5.52 8.17 -2.12
CA LEU A 126 -6.16 9.32 -2.78
C LEU A 126 -6.57 8.99 -4.22
N ARG A 127 -5.70 8.29 -4.98
CA ARG A 127 -6.01 7.83 -6.33
C ARG A 127 -7.21 6.88 -6.34
N ALA A 128 -7.27 5.93 -5.42
CA ALA A 128 -8.40 4.99 -5.34
C ALA A 128 -9.73 5.71 -5.06
N VAL A 129 -9.74 6.72 -4.19
CA VAL A 129 -10.92 7.55 -3.94
C VAL A 129 -11.32 8.36 -5.17
N ALA A 130 -10.35 9.01 -5.82
CA ALA A 130 -10.60 9.81 -7.02
C ALA A 130 -11.15 8.95 -8.18
N GLU A 131 -10.54 7.79 -8.42
CA GLU A 131 -11.01 6.81 -9.40
C GLU A 131 -12.41 6.30 -9.05
N GLY A 132 -12.68 6.00 -7.77
CA GLY A 132 -14.01 5.61 -7.30
C GLY A 132 -15.09 6.66 -7.62
N CYS A 133 -14.82 7.93 -7.32
CA CYS A 133 -15.73 9.05 -7.62
C CYS A 133 -15.98 9.20 -9.13
N LEU A 134 -14.94 9.10 -9.95
CA LEU A 134 -15.05 9.16 -11.41
C LEU A 134 -15.89 8.00 -11.95
N MET A 135 -15.65 6.78 -11.48
CA MET A 135 -16.43 5.61 -11.88
C MET A 135 -17.91 5.72 -11.47
N GLU A 136 -18.20 6.25 -10.28
CA GLU A 136 -19.58 6.53 -9.85
C GLU A 136 -20.24 7.58 -10.77
N GLN A 137 -19.53 8.64 -11.14
CA GLN A 137 -20.04 9.64 -12.07
C GLN A 137 -20.27 9.04 -13.47
N GLU A 138 -19.33 8.24 -13.98
CA GLU A 138 -19.46 7.59 -15.28
C GLU A 138 -20.66 6.64 -15.34
N THR A 139 -20.87 5.84 -14.29
CA THR A 139 -22.02 4.94 -14.22
C THR A 139 -23.34 5.71 -14.19
N LYS A 140 -23.44 6.79 -13.39
CA LYS A 140 -24.60 7.71 -13.39
C LYS A 140 -24.84 8.32 -14.78
N SER A 141 -23.78 8.79 -15.43
CA SER A 141 -23.84 9.39 -16.78
C SER A 141 -24.30 8.38 -17.83
N ARG A 142 -23.75 7.15 -17.81
CA ARG A 142 -24.18 6.06 -18.69
C ARG A 142 -25.64 5.68 -18.45
N ALA A 143 -26.07 5.57 -17.19
CA ALA A 143 -27.46 5.27 -16.86
C ALA A 143 -28.42 6.34 -17.39
N LEU A 144 -28.10 7.62 -17.21
CA LEU A 144 -28.88 8.73 -17.75
C LEU A 144 -28.93 8.69 -19.28
N ARG A 145 -27.80 8.44 -19.95
CA ARG A 145 -27.75 8.31 -21.42
C ARG A 145 -28.65 7.18 -21.92
N CYS A 146 -28.60 6.00 -21.28
CA CYS A 146 -29.50 4.89 -21.62
C CYS A 146 -30.98 5.25 -21.42
N GLN A 147 -31.33 5.98 -20.35
CA GLN A 147 -32.71 6.44 -20.11
C GLN A 147 -33.17 7.46 -21.17
N ILE A 148 -32.31 8.39 -21.58
CA ILE A 148 -32.59 9.34 -22.66
C ILE A 148 -32.82 8.61 -23.98
N GLU A 149 -31.96 7.64 -24.33
CA GLU A 149 -32.12 6.83 -25.54
C GLU A 149 -33.43 6.04 -25.55
N ALA A 150 -33.80 5.43 -24.42
CA ALA A 150 -35.08 4.73 -24.28
C ALA A 150 -36.28 5.68 -24.42
N THR A 151 -36.22 6.86 -23.80
CA THR A 151 -37.27 7.89 -23.89
C THR A 151 -37.40 8.43 -25.32
N SER A 152 -36.29 8.62 -26.01
CA SER A 152 -36.27 9.04 -27.43
C SER A 152 -36.94 8.00 -28.33
N LYS A 153 -36.64 6.71 -28.15
CA LYS A 153 -37.31 5.62 -28.89
C LYS A 153 -38.83 5.66 -28.69
N LEU A 154 -39.29 5.74 -27.44
CA LEU A 154 -40.72 5.85 -27.13
C LEU A 154 -41.36 7.09 -27.78
N ALA A 155 -40.66 8.23 -27.77
CA ALA A 155 -41.16 9.45 -28.43
C ALA A 155 -41.30 9.25 -29.95
N THR A 156 -40.36 8.55 -30.60
CA THR A 156 -40.49 8.22 -32.03
C THR A 156 -41.63 7.24 -32.31
N ASP A 157 -41.90 6.29 -31.41
CA ASP A 157 -43.03 5.36 -31.53
C ASP A 157 -44.37 6.08 -31.38
N VAL A 158 -44.48 6.99 -30.40
CA VAL A 158 -45.62 7.91 -30.24
C VAL A 158 -45.83 8.74 -31.50
N GLN A 159 -44.78 9.34 -32.07
CA GLN A 159 -44.87 10.10 -33.32
C GLN A 159 -45.37 9.25 -34.49
N ARG A 160 -44.89 8.00 -34.61
CA ARG A 160 -45.32 7.06 -35.66
C ARG A 160 -46.79 6.68 -35.50
N ALA A 161 -47.23 6.36 -34.29
CA ALA A 161 -48.62 6.01 -34.01
C ALA A 161 -49.57 7.19 -34.29
N LEU A 162 -49.17 8.42 -33.92
CA LEU A 162 -49.93 9.63 -34.25
C LEU A 162 -50.04 9.86 -35.76
N ALA A 163 -48.96 9.64 -36.51
CA ALA A 163 -49.00 9.76 -37.97
C ALA A 163 -49.95 8.72 -38.60
N GLN A 164 -49.92 7.48 -38.11
CA GLN A 164 -50.85 6.42 -38.54
C GLN A 164 -52.31 6.78 -38.23
N LEU A 165 -52.60 7.23 -37.00
CA LEU A 165 -53.94 7.69 -36.61
C LEU A 165 -54.45 8.80 -37.55
N ARG A 166 -53.62 9.80 -37.85
CA ARG A 166 -53.97 10.89 -38.78
C ARG A 166 -54.26 10.36 -40.19
N SER A 167 -53.41 9.51 -40.74
CA SER A 167 -53.63 8.94 -42.07
C SER A 167 -54.91 8.07 -42.13
N CYS A 168 -55.20 7.30 -41.07
CA CYS A 168 -56.46 6.56 -40.96
C CYS A 168 -57.67 7.50 -40.89
N GLN A 169 -57.59 8.57 -40.08
CA GLN A 169 -58.65 9.58 -39.97
C GLN A 169 -58.91 10.32 -41.30
N GLU A 170 -57.87 10.68 -42.04
CA GLU A 170 -57.97 11.32 -43.35
C GLU A 170 -58.67 10.40 -44.37
N GLU A 171 -58.31 9.11 -44.41
CA GLU A 171 -58.93 8.14 -45.31
C GLU A 171 -60.39 7.83 -44.92
N LEU A 172 -60.73 7.72 -43.62
CA LEU A 172 -62.12 7.62 -43.16
C LEU A 172 -62.93 8.85 -43.57
N SER A 173 -62.39 10.05 -43.34
CA SER A 173 -63.03 11.32 -43.69
C SER A 173 -63.26 11.42 -45.20
N LEU A 174 -62.29 11.01 -46.02
CA LEU A 174 -62.40 10.94 -47.47
C LEU A 174 -63.52 9.98 -47.91
N ARG A 175 -63.65 8.81 -47.26
CA ARG A 175 -64.69 7.82 -47.57
C ARG A 175 -66.09 8.28 -47.14
N MET A 176 -66.22 8.90 -45.98
CA MET A 176 -67.49 9.50 -45.55
C MET A 176 -67.90 10.69 -46.44
N GLY A 177 -66.93 11.51 -46.86
CA GLY A 177 -67.17 12.60 -47.82
C GLY A 177 -67.61 12.09 -49.20
N LYS A 178 -67.03 10.98 -49.69
CA LYS A 178 -67.46 10.32 -50.94
C LYS A 178 -68.82 9.64 -50.82
N ALA A 179 -69.17 9.07 -49.66
CA ALA A 179 -70.50 8.52 -49.41
C ALA A 179 -71.60 9.60 -49.44
N ASN A 180 -71.28 10.83 -49.05
CA ASN A 180 -72.18 11.97 -49.15
C ASN A 180 -72.27 12.59 -50.56
N THR A 181 -71.25 12.42 -51.41
CA THR A 181 -71.25 12.89 -52.81
C THR A 181 -71.66 11.81 -53.82
N ALA A 182 -71.87 10.56 -53.40
CA ALA A 182 -72.38 9.46 -54.22
C ALA A 182 -73.87 9.57 -54.62
N ARG A 183 -74.43 10.79 -54.64
CA ARG A 183 -75.60 11.13 -55.48
C ARG A 183 -75.21 11.76 -56.84
N ALA A 184 -73.92 11.89 -57.16
CA ALA A 184 -73.47 12.39 -58.46
C ALA A 184 -72.32 11.54 -59.07
N ARG A 185 -72.73 10.52 -59.84
CA ARG A 185 -72.10 9.94 -61.06
C ARG A 185 -70.56 9.92 -61.28
N THR A 186 -70.03 8.68 -61.29
CA THR A 186 -69.15 7.99 -62.29
C THR A 186 -67.68 8.44 -62.58
N PRO A 187 -66.80 7.51 -63.05
CA PRO A 187 -65.37 7.42 -62.72
C PRO A 187 -64.38 7.74 -63.86
N VAL A 188 -63.10 8.00 -63.53
CA VAL A 188 -61.95 7.94 -64.47
C VAL A 188 -60.67 7.43 -63.78
N CYS A 189 -59.87 6.68 -64.55
CA CYS A 189 -58.69 5.86 -64.19
C CYS A 189 -57.36 6.59 -63.88
N ARG A 190 -56.56 5.88 -63.06
CA ARG A 190 -55.08 5.67 -62.92
C ARG A 190 -54.08 6.41 -63.86
N PRO A 191 -52.83 6.66 -63.40
CA PRO A 191 -51.75 5.65 -63.53
C PRO A 191 -50.76 5.53 -62.34
N ALA A 192 -49.79 4.64 -62.50
CA ALA A 192 -49.00 3.94 -61.48
C ALA A 192 -47.51 4.36 -61.39
N GLY A 193 -46.89 4.07 -60.24
CA GLY A 193 -45.44 3.84 -60.02
C GLY A 193 -44.74 4.84 -59.06
N PRO A 194 -43.59 4.51 -58.42
CA PRO A 194 -43.01 3.20 -58.05
C PRO A 194 -42.84 3.02 -56.52
N GLN A 195 -42.48 1.79 -56.15
CA GLN A 195 -42.37 1.28 -54.78
C GLN A 195 -41.24 1.87 -53.95
N GLY A 196 -41.44 1.88 -52.62
CA GLY A 196 -40.37 2.07 -51.64
C GLY A 196 -40.84 2.25 -50.20
N SER A 197 -41.70 1.36 -49.67
CA SER A 197 -41.90 1.16 -48.22
C SER A 197 -42.86 0.00 -47.98
N ASN A 198 -42.49 -0.92 -47.09
CA ASN A 198 -43.11 -2.24 -46.89
C ASN A 198 -44.38 -2.18 -46.02
N VAL A 199 -45.29 -1.23 -46.28
CA VAL A 199 -46.58 -1.10 -45.60
C VAL A 199 -47.66 -0.98 -46.68
N ALA A 200 -48.63 -1.90 -46.69
CA ALA A 200 -49.74 -1.84 -47.64
C ALA A 200 -50.39 -0.44 -47.60
N PRO A 201 -50.55 0.26 -48.75
CA PRO A 201 -51.12 1.59 -48.75
C PRO A 201 -52.51 1.55 -48.13
N LEU A 202 -52.79 2.37 -47.11
CA LEU A 202 -54.08 2.43 -46.38
C LEU A 202 -55.32 2.45 -47.31
N LYS A 203 -55.15 2.89 -48.55
CA LYS A 203 -56.12 2.83 -49.65
C LYS A 203 -56.66 1.42 -49.95
N SER A 204 -55.96 0.34 -49.60
CA SER A 204 -56.39 -1.04 -49.83
C SER A 204 -57.25 -1.63 -48.71
N TYR A 205 -57.37 -0.95 -47.55
CA TYR A 205 -58.07 -1.46 -46.39
C TYR A 205 -59.60 -1.34 -46.58
N ASN A 206 -60.36 -2.31 -46.09
CA ASN A 206 -61.80 -2.20 -45.94
C ASN A 206 -62.17 -1.36 -44.69
N MET A 207 -63.45 -0.99 -44.53
CA MET A 207 -63.88 -0.07 -43.47
C MET A 207 -63.62 -0.63 -42.06
N GLN A 208 -63.74 -1.96 -41.88
CA GLN A 208 -63.53 -2.64 -40.61
C GLN A 208 -62.03 -2.80 -40.29
N GLU A 209 -61.22 -3.13 -41.29
CA GLU A 209 -59.74 -3.18 -41.17
C GLU A 209 -59.15 -1.81 -40.81
N LEU A 210 -59.71 -0.73 -41.37
CA LEU A 210 -59.23 0.63 -41.12
C LEU A 210 -59.65 1.13 -39.73
N SER A 211 -60.84 0.74 -39.25
CA SER A 211 -61.28 0.96 -37.87
C SER A 211 -60.42 0.18 -36.88
N MET A 212 -60.13 -1.09 -37.17
CA MET A 212 -59.27 -1.94 -36.34
C MET A 212 -57.86 -1.37 -36.25
N SER A 213 -57.28 -0.91 -37.37
CA SER A 213 -55.96 -0.26 -37.39
C SER A 213 -55.93 1.06 -36.61
N LEU A 214 -57.02 1.84 -36.66
CA LEU A 214 -57.16 3.05 -35.85
C LEU A 214 -57.18 2.71 -34.35
N GLU A 215 -57.91 1.67 -33.95
CA GLU A 215 -58.02 1.23 -32.56
C GLU A 215 -56.69 0.65 -32.05
N GLU A 216 -56.01 -0.16 -32.87
CA GLU A 216 -54.67 -0.67 -32.56
C GLU A 216 -53.63 0.45 -32.38
N SER A 217 -53.61 1.44 -33.28
CA SER A 217 -52.69 2.57 -33.18
C SER A 217 -52.99 3.48 -31.98
N ALA A 218 -54.27 3.63 -31.59
CA ALA A 218 -54.66 4.32 -30.36
C ALA A 218 -54.16 3.58 -29.10
N VAL A 219 -54.28 2.25 -29.06
CA VAL A 219 -53.77 1.43 -27.94
C VAL A 219 -52.25 1.49 -27.85
N VAL A 220 -51.54 1.45 -28.99
CA VAL A 220 -50.07 1.59 -29.02
C VAL A 220 -49.66 2.98 -28.54
N LEU A 221 -50.35 4.03 -28.97
CA LEU A 221 -50.11 5.40 -28.52
C LEU A 221 -50.28 5.55 -27.01
N GLU A 222 -51.38 5.05 -26.44
CA GLU A 222 -51.65 5.15 -25.00
C GLU A 222 -50.57 4.44 -24.18
N LYS A 223 -50.20 3.22 -24.58
CA LYS A 223 -49.12 2.45 -23.92
C LYS A 223 -47.78 3.17 -24.01
N ALA A 224 -47.42 3.69 -25.18
CA ALA A 224 -46.14 4.38 -25.39
C ALA A 224 -46.09 5.71 -24.62
N MET A 225 -47.19 6.47 -24.57
CA MET A 225 -47.28 7.71 -23.79
C MET A 225 -47.15 7.44 -22.28
N ARG A 226 -47.79 6.39 -21.76
CA ARG A 226 -47.65 5.97 -20.35
C ARG A 226 -46.21 5.61 -20.01
N ALA A 227 -45.57 4.78 -20.84
CA ALA A 227 -44.17 4.40 -20.66
C ALA A 227 -43.20 5.60 -20.76
N LEU A 228 -43.49 6.56 -21.66
CA LEU A 228 -42.72 7.79 -21.80
C LEU A 228 -42.82 8.64 -20.52
N GLN A 229 -44.03 8.79 -19.97
CA GLN A 229 -44.25 9.53 -18.74
C GLN A 229 -43.54 8.88 -17.54
N GLU A 230 -43.62 7.56 -17.40
CA GLU A 230 -42.90 6.81 -16.35
C GLU A 230 -41.38 7.00 -16.46
N ASN A 231 -40.81 6.98 -17.67
CA ASN A 231 -39.37 7.17 -17.88
C ASN A 231 -38.93 8.62 -17.60
N LEU A 232 -39.74 9.61 -17.97
CA LEU A 232 -39.50 11.01 -17.62
C LEU A 232 -39.55 11.24 -16.10
N GLU A 233 -40.48 10.59 -15.39
CA GLU A 233 -40.55 10.65 -13.93
C GLU A 233 -39.30 10.04 -13.27
N LYS A 234 -38.83 8.88 -13.77
CA LYS A 234 -37.58 8.26 -13.30
C LYS A 234 -36.36 9.16 -13.51
N MET A 235 -36.30 9.90 -14.61
CA MET A 235 -35.23 10.90 -14.84
C MET A 235 -35.35 12.14 -13.95
N ARG A 236 -36.57 12.50 -13.53
CA ARG A 236 -36.84 13.69 -12.69
C ARG A 236 -36.46 13.48 -11.23
N THR A 237 -36.52 12.24 -10.74
CA THR A 237 -36.08 11.89 -9.38
C THR A 237 -34.64 11.44 -9.40
N PRO A 238 -33.65 12.30 -9.10
CA PRO A 238 -32.29 11.82 -8.89
C PRO A 238 -32.31 10.84 -7.71
N ASP A 239 -31.74 9.66 -7.93
CA ASP A 239 -31.59 8.63 -6.91
C ASP A 239 -30.97 9.26 -5.65
N LYS A 240 -31.68 9.15 -4.51
CA LYS A 240 -31.23 9.67 -3.22
C LYS A 240 -30.18 8.71 -2.64
N GLY A 241 -29.10 8.51 -3.39
CA GLY A 241 -27.91 7.81 -2.92
C GLY A 241 -27.29 8.62 -1.79
N ARG A 242 -27.22 8.03 -0.59
CA ARG A 242 -26.76 8.67 0.64
C ARG A 242 -25.32 9.19 0.52
N HIS A 243 -25.15 10.49 0.29
CA HIS A 243 -23.89 11.16 0.58
C HIS A 243 -23.89 11.63 2.04
N LYS A 244 -23.54 10.73 2.96
CA LYS A 244 -22.97 11.14 4.25
C LYS A 244 -21.47 10.90 4.16
N TRP A 245 -20.73 11.93 3.78
CA TRP A 245 -19.30 11.98 4.04
C TRP A 245 -19.11 12.20 5.55
N PRO A 246 -18.21 11.48 6.24
CA PRO A 246 -17.78 11.87 7.57
C PRO A 246 -17.09 13.23 7.47
N ASP A 247 -17.46 14.16 8.36
CA ASP A 247 -16.78 15.45 8.52
C ASP A 247 -15.33 15.25 9.02
N PRO A 248 -14.43 16.21 8.72
CA PRO A 248 -12.97 16.08 8.84
C PRO A 248 -12.44 15.84 10.25
#